data_AF-A0A0C3A7A2-F1
#
_entry.id   AF-A0A0C3A7A2-F1
#
_cell.length_a   1.000
_cell.length_b   1.000
_cell.length_c   1.000
_cell.angle_alpha   90.00
_cell.angle_beta   90.00
_cell.angle_gamma   90.00
#
_symmetry.space_group_name_H-M   'P 1'
#
loop_
_entity.id
_entity.type
_entity.pdbx_description
1 polymer ?
#
loop_
_entity_poly.entity_id
_entity_poly.type
_entity_poly.pdbx_seq_one_letter_code
_entity_poly.pdbx_strand_id
1 'polypeptide(L)'
;SRFSLADKLPKLHCEANTLYWAKALLKMMYDFIDQAIAYANEPPPFNIPCLRFVEAGLALAHSQPSKMPVKAKLSGTLCGAYLLEEKIEGGSAVFMKFIHNMDCGPSLDEDEEGYNVAQFLVFTQHVQYAQTSKLVFISDYQGKLSYL
;
A
#
# COMPACT_ATOMS: atom_id res chain seq x y z
N SER A 1 -23.29 -12.16 4.91
CA SER A 1 -23.08 -13.02 6.09
C SER A 1 -21.86 -12.53 6.85
N ARG A 2 -21.84 -12.58 8.19
CA ARG A 2 -20.60 -12.31 8.94
C ARG A 2 -19.72 -13.55 8.84
N PHE A 3 -18.63 -13.48 8.08
CA PHE A 3 -17.61 -14.54 8.04
C PHE A 3 -17.14 -14.86 9.46
N SER A 4 -16.91 -16.15 9.73
CA SER A 4 -16.35 -16.56 11.01
C SER A 4 -14.94 -15.99 11.15
N LEU A 5 -14.47 -15.83 12.39
CA LEU A 5 -13.12 -15.33 12.66
C LEU A 5 -12.04 -16.20 12.00
N ALA A 6 -12.27 -17.52 11.92
CA ALA A 6 -11.41 -18.47 11.25
C ALA A 6 -11.30 -18.20 9.74
N ASP A 7 -12.36 -17.68 9.11
CA ASP A 7 -12.35 -17.32 7.67
C ASP A 7 -11.77 -15.92 7.41
N LYS A 8 -11.84 -15.03 8.40
CA LYS A 8 -11.37 -13.64 8.28
C LYS A 8 -9.86 -13.52 8.46
N LEU A 9 -9.29 -14.23 9.42
CA LEU A 9 -7.88 -14.08 9.78
C LEU A 9 -6.92 -14.41 8.61
N PRO A 10 -7.13 -15.48 7.82
CA PRO A 10 -6.29 -15.75 6.65
C PRO A 10 -6.38 -14.65 5.57
N LYS A 11 -7.56 -14.05 5.38
CA LYS A 11 -7.76 -12.96 4.41
C LYS A 11 -7.02 -11.70 4.84
N LEU A 12 -7.15 -11.31 6.10
CA LEU A 12 -6.44 -10.15 6.66
C LEU A 12 -4.92 -10.36 6.63
N HIS A 13 -4.46 -11.60 6.86
CA HIS A 13 -3.04 -11.93 6.71
C HIS A 13 -2.57 -11.82 5.26
N CYS A 14 -3.39 -12.26 4.30
CA CYS A 14 -3.12 -12.08 2.88
C CYS A 14 -3.03 -10.60 2.50
N GLU A 15 -3.99 -9.78 2.94
CA GLU A 15 -4.01 -8.33 2.70
C GLU A 15 -2.79 -7.63 3.32
N ALA A 16 -2.45 -7.95 4.57
CA ALA A 16 -1.25 -7.40 5.22
C ALA A 16 0.04 -7.79 4.49
N ASN A 17 0.14 -9.03 4.00
CA ASN A 17 1.25 -9.48 3.18
C ASN A 17 1.30 -8.75 1.82
N THR A 18 0.16 -8.51 1.19
CA THR A 18 0.08 -7.73 -0.06
C THR A 18 0.64 -6.33 0.15
N LEU A 19 0.26 -5.65 1.24
CA LEU A 19 0.81 -4.33 1.59
C LEU A 19 2.33 -4.38 1.86
N TYR A 20 2.79 -5.42 2.56
CA TYR A 20 4.23 -5.62 2.78
C TYR A 20 5.00 -5.75 1.46
N TRP A 21 4.50 -6.57 0.53
CA TRP A 21 5.12 -6.73 -0.79
C TRP A 21 5.03 -5.46 -1.63
N ALA A 22 3.92 -4.72 -1.56
CA ALA A 22 3.75 -3.45 -2.24
C ALA A 22 4.82 -2.43 -1.78
N LYS A 23 5.08 -2.34 -0.47
CA LYS A 23 6.17 -1.52 0.10
C LYS A 23 7.54 -1.97 -0.41
N ALA A 24 7.80 -3.28 -0.44
CA ALA A 24 9.08 -3.81 -0.93
C ALA A 24 9.31 -3.53 -2.42
N LEU A 25 8.27 -3.68 -3.25
CA LEU A 25 8.30 -3.40 -4.69
C LEU A 25 8.49 -1.91 -4.97
N LEU A 26 7.85 -1.03 -4.19
CA LEU A 26 8.06 0.41 -4.31
C LEU A 26 9.48 0.81 -3.89
N LYS A 27 10.00 0.22 -2.80
CA LYS A 27 11.40 0.42 -2.40
C LYS A 27 12.38 -0.03 -3.49
N MET A 28 12.18 -1.22 -4.07
CA MET A 28 12.99 -1.72 -5.18
C MET A 28 13.00 -0.74 -6.36
N MET A 29 11.86 -0.12 -6.66
CA MET A 29 11.74 0.88 -7.71
C MET A 29 12.57 2.14 -7.38
N TYR A 30 12.53 2.64 -6.15
CA TYR A 30 13.38 3.76 -5.73
C TYR A 30 14.88 3.39 -5.77
N ASP A 31 15.25 2.19 -5.33
CA ASP A 31 16.63 1.70 -5.41
C ASP A 31 17.11 1.62 -6.89
N PHE A 32 16.21 1.29 -7.83
CA PHE A 32 16.50 1.32 -9.27
C PHE A 32 16.72 2.74 -9.79
N ILE A 33 15.87 3.69 -9.38
CA ILE A 33 16.02 5.11 -9.75
C ILE A 33 17.34 5.66 -9.22
N ASP A 34 17.65 5.42 -7.94
CA ASP A 34 18.87 5.93 -7.30
C ASP A 34 20.13 5.43 -8.01
N GLN A 35 20.13 4.17 -8.45
CA GLN A 35 21.20 3.62 -9.28
C GLN A 35 21.29 4.35 -10.63
N ALA A 36 20.17 4.55 -11.33
CA ALA A 36 20.15 5.25 -12.60
C ALA A 36 20.68 6.70 -12.48
N ILE A 37 20.32 7.41 -11.42
CA ILE A 37 20.82 8.77 -11.12
C ILE A 37 22.33 8.72 -10.84
N ALA A 38 22.81 7.76 -10.06
CA ALA A 38 24.23 7.65 -9.73
C ALA A 38 25.12 7.41 -10.96
N TYR A 39 24.59 6.82 -12.04
CA TYR A 39 25.28 6.63 -13.31
C TYR A 39 25.08 7.78 -14.31
N ALA A 40 24.18 8.72 -14.05
CA ALA A 40 23.90 9.83 -14.94
C ALA A 40 24.94 10.95 -14.80
N ASN A 41 25.31 11.59 -15.91
CA ASN A 41 26.22 12.74 -15.90
C ASN A 41 25.54 14.03 -15.42
N GLU A 42 24.21 14.09 -15.53
CA GLU A 42 23.40 15.25 -15.20
C GLU A 42 22.22 14.80 -14.32
N PRO A 43 21.75 15.67 -13.40
CA PRO A 43 20.58 15.38 -12.60
C PRO A 43 19.31 15.28 -13.46
N PRO A 44 18.26 14.57 -12.98
CA PRO A 44 17.00 14.49 -13.71
C PRO A 44 16.41 15.90 -13.93
N PRO A 45 15.89 16.20 -15.13
CA PRO A 45 15.35 17.53 -15.45
C PRO A 45 13.96 17.78 -14.84
N PHE A 46 13.44 16.85 -14.04
CA PHE A 46 12.14 16.90 -13.39
C PHE A 46 12.24 16.35 -11.95
N ASN A 47 11.28 16.74 -11.12
CA ASN A 47 11.16 16.21 -9.77
C ASN A 47 10.58 14.79 -9.81
N ILE A 48 11.27 13.85 -9.17
CA ILE A 48 10.79 12.48 -9.02
C ILE A 48 9.82 12.44 -7.84
N PRO A 49 8.58 11.96 -8.03
CA PRO A 49 7.63 11.82 -6.91
C PRO A 49 8.17 10.91 -5.81
N CYS A 50 8.05 11.36 -4.55
CA CYS A 50 8.39 10.60 -3.35
C CYS A 50 7.11 10.12 -2.67
N LEU A 51 6.70 8.90 -2.98
CA LEU A 51 5.49 8.23 -2.49
C LEU A 51 5.88 7.14 -1.50
N ARG A 52 4.96 6.82 -0.59
CA ARG A 52 5.05 5.62 0.26
C ARG A 52 3.66 5.04 0.46
N PHE A 53 3.57 3.73 0.61
CA PHE A 53 2.34 3.14 1.13
C PHE A 53 2.13 3.54 2.59
N VAL A 54 0.87 3.66 3.00
CA VAL A 54 0.46 3.83 4.39
C VAL A 54 1.05 2.73 5.29
N GLU A 55 1.31 3.07 6.54
CA GLU A 55 1.62 2.05 7.54
C GLU A 55 0.36 1.25 7.85
N ALA A 56 0.49 -0.07 7.91
CA ALA A 56 -0.62 -0.97 8.19
C ALA A 56 -0.23 -2.08 9.16
N GLY A 57 -1.20 -2.55 9.94
CA GLY A 57 -0.98 -3.58 10.96
C GLY A 57 -2.22 -4.39 11.28
N LEU A 58 -2.01 -5.64 11.72
CA LEU A 58 -3.10 -6.52 12.14
C LEU A 58 -3.40 -6.28 13.64
N ALA A 59 -4.63 -5.87 13.93
CA ALA A 59 -5.13 -5.73 15.29
C ALA A 59 -6.02 -6.92 15.68
N LEU A 60 -5.68 -7.55 16.80
CA LEU A 60 -6.43 -8.67 17.38
C LEU A 60 -7.19 -8.19 18.61
N ALA A 61 -8.52 -8.29 18.55
CA ALA A 61 -9.40 -7.90 19.65
C ALA A 61 -9.75 -9.14 20.49
N HIS A 62 -9.48 -9.06 21.79
CA HIS A 62 -9.79 -10.11 22.76
C HIS A 62 -10.89 -9.65 23.72
N SER A 63 -11.92 -10.48 23.92
CA SER A 63 -12.90 -10.22 24.98
C SER A 63 -12.33 -10.69 26.32
N GLN A 64 -12.47 -9.87 27.35
CA GLN A 64 -12.20 -10.32 28.71
C GLN A 64 -13.41 -11.07 29.27
N PRO A 65 -13.24 -12.24 29.91
CA PRO A 65 -14.31 -12.85 30.67
C PRO A 65 -14.71 -11.93 31.83
N SER A 66 -16.00 -11.64 31.95
CA SER A 66 -16.54 -10.51 32.72
C SER A 66 -16.38 -10.57 34.25
N LYS A 67 -15.64 -11.53 34.84
CA LYS A 67 -15.49 -11.68 36.31
C LYS A 67 -14.21 -12.42 36.74
N MET A 68 -13.00 -11.90 36.47
CA MET A 68 -11.79 -12.42 37.11
C MET A 68 -10.87 -11.32 37.67
N PRO A 69 -10.22 -11.53 38.84
CA PRO A 69 -9.34 -10.53 39.44
C PRO A 69 -8.09 -10.29 38.58
N VAL A 70 -7.53 -9.08 38.72
CA VAL A 70 -6.53 -8.36 37.90
C VAL A 70 -5.15 -9.05 37.73
N LYS A 71 -5.03 -10.37 37.92
CA LYS A 71 -3.75 -11.11 37.81
C LYS A 71 -3.86 -12.42 37.03
N ALA A 72 -4.63 -12.45 35.95
CA ALA A 72 -4.65 -13.60 35.04
C ALA A 72 -4.15 -13.21 33.65
N LYS A 73 -3.27 -14.07 33.11
CA LYS A 73 -2.62 -14.03 31.80
C LYS A 73 -3.59 -13.68 30.66
N LEU A 74 -3.05 -13.24 29.51
CA LEU A 74 -3.71 -13.07 28.21
C LEU A 74 -4.54 -14.31 27.81
N SER A 75 -5.68 -14.52 28.44
CA SER A 75 -6.59 -15.64 28.25
C SER A 75 -7.98 -15.10 27.93
N GLY A 76 -8.02 -14.03 27.12
CA GLY A 76 -9.24 -13.52 26.51
C GLY A 76 -9.51 -14.25 25.20
N THR A 77 -10.75 -14.65 24.96
CA THR A 77 -11.16 -15.27 23.69
C THR A 77 -11.01 -14.25 22.58
N LEU A 78 -10.29 -14.61 21.51
CA LEU A 78 -10.18 -13.76 20.32
C LEU A 78 -11.59 -13.56 19.74
N CYS A 79 -12.05 -12.31 19.72
CA CYS A 79 -13.41 -11.96 19.31
C CYS A 79 -13.43 -11.13 18.02
N GLY A 80 -12.28 -10.60 17.58
CA GLY A 80 -12.17 -9.86 16.33
C GLY A 80 -10.73 -9.77 15.81
N ALA A 81 -10.61 -9.56 14.51
CA ALA A 81 -9.37 -9.24 13.83
C ALA A 81 -9.65 -8.14 12.80
N TYR A 82 -8.75 -7.17 12.68
CA TYR A 82 -8.90 -5.98 11.83
C TYR A 82 -7.55 -5.63 11.21
N LEU A 83 -7.58 -5.17 9.95
CA LEU A 83 -6.46 -4.45 9.37
C LEU A 83 -6.64 -2.97 9.74
N LEU A 84 -5.61 -2.38 10.35
CA LEU A 84 -5.54 -0.96 10.65
C LEU A 84 -4.55 -0.32 9.70
N GLU A 85 -4.92 0.83 9.15
CA GLU A 85 -4.09 1.61 8.22
C GLU A 85 -3.92 3.04 8.77
N GLU A 86 -2.79 3.66 8.44
CA GLU A 86 -2.53 5.07 8.71
C GLU A 86 -3.61 5.93 8.05
N LYS A 87 -4.20 6.83 8.83
CA LYS A 87 -5.23 7.73 8.33
C LYS A 87 -4.59 8.83 7.47
N ILE A 88 -4.99 8.89 6.20
CA ILE A 88 -4.67 10.02 5.32
C ILE A 88 -5.65 11.17 5.60
N GLU A 89 -5.14 12.34 5.98
CA GLU A 89 -5.96 13.52 6.27
C GLU A 89 -6.45 14.23 5.00
N GLY A 90 -7.67 14.78 5.07
CA GLY A 90 -8.35 15.47 3.96
C GLY A 90 -9.59 14.74 3.42
N GLY A 91 -9.85 13.50 3.86
CA GLY A 91 -11.05 12.75 3.51
C GLY A 91 -11.07 12.26 2.06
N SER A 92 -12.25 11.83 1.59
CA SER A 92 -12.42 11.24 0.24
C SER A 92 -12.24 12.24 -0.90
N ALA A 93 -12.42 13.55 -0.64
CA ALA A 93 -12.29 14.59 -1.65
C ALA A 93 -10.86 14.76 -2.19
N VAL A 94 -9.85 14.24 -1.48
CA VAL A 94 -8.43 14.29 -1.90
C VAL A 94 -7.86 12.91 -2.23
N PHE A 95 -8.69 11.87 -2.16
CA PHE A 95 -8.28 10.50 -2.45
C PHE A 95 -8.49 10.23 -3.93
N MET A 96 -7.38 10.04 -4.64
CA MET A 96 -7.33 9.86 -6.08
C MET A 96 -7.05 8.41 -6.42
N LYS A 97 -7.71 7.92 -7.46
CA LYS A 97 -7.35 6.65 -8.10
C LYS A 97 -6.41 6.97 -9.26
N PHE A 98 -5.13 6.68 -9.11
CA PHE A 98 -4.12 7.01 -10.11
C PHE A 98 -4.10 6.01 -11.26
N ILE A 99 -4.28 4.71 -10.95
CA ILE A 99 -4.27 3.61 -11.92
C ILE A 99 -5.43 2.66 -11.62
N HIS A 100 -6.14 2.22 -12.66
CA HIS A 100 -7.20 1.24 -12.54
C HIS A 100 -6.67 -0.20 -12.62
N ASN A 101 -7.20 -1.14 -11.84
CA ASN A 101 -6.77 -2.54 -11.87
C ASN A 101 -6.96 -3.28 -13.22
N MET A 102 -7.72 -2.70 -14.14
CA MET A 102 -7.99 -3.24 -15.49
C MET A 102 -7.26 -2.46 -16.60
N ASP A 103 -6.48 -1.44 -16.22
CA ASP A 103 -5.73 -0.60 -17.15
C ASP A 103 -4.27 -0.48 -16.69
N CYS A 104 -3.37 -0.25 -17.63
CA CYS A 104 -1.97 0.05 -17.36
C CYS A 104 -1.64 1.54 -17.53
N GLY A 105 -2.62 2.36 -17.93
CA GLY A 105 -2.49 3.81 -18.09
C GLY A 105 -2.96 4.64 -16.88
N PRO A 106 -2.66 5.95 -16.89
CA PRO A 106 -3.19 6.90 -15.92
C PRO A 106 -4.72 6.88 -15.96
N SER A 107 -5.36 6.93 -14.78
CA SER A 107 -6.81 7.16 -14.66
C SER A 107 -7.18 8.64 -14.63
N LEU A 108 -6.18 9.52 -14.75
CA LEU A 108 -6.30 10.97 -14.73
C LEU A 108 -5.98 11.54 -16.12
N ASP A 109 -6.62 12.64 -16.49
CA ASP A 109 -6.31 13.44 -17.67
C ASP A 109 -5.10 14.36 -17.43
N GLU A 110 -4.46 14.84 -18.49
CA GLU A 110 -3.20 15.61 -18.42
C GLU A 110 -3.30 16.91 -17.61
N ASP A 111 -4.49 17.51 -17.55
CA ASP A 111 -4.78 18.75 -16.81
C ASP A 111 -5.20 18.51 -15.35
N GLU A 112 -5.39 17.25 -14.94
CA GLU A 112 -5.78 16.91 -13.58
C GLU A 112 -4.58 16.90 -12.60
N GLU A 113 -4.83 17.37 -11.36
CA GLU A 113 -3.83 17.30 -10.30
C GLU A 113 -3.45 15.83 -10.03
N GLY A 114 -2.15 15.55 -9.98
CA GLY A 114 -1.65 14.20 -9.76
C GLY A 114 -1.47 13.37 -11.02
N TYR A 115 -1.74 13.91 -12.22
CA TYR A 115 -1.42 13.24 -13.48
C TYR A 115 0.06 12.86 -13.58
N ASN A 116 0.97 13.73 -13.16
CA ASN A 116 2.41 13.45 -13.11
C ASN A 116 2.74 12.29 -12.14
N VAL A 117 2.00 12.17 -11.03
CA VAL A 117 2.10 11.04 -10.10
C VAL A 117 1.59 9.77 -10.76
N ALA A 118 0.46 9.83 -11.49
CA ALA A 118 -0.06 8.69 -12.23
C ALA A 118 0.93 8.22 -13.32
N GLN A 119 1.53 9.12 -14.09
CA GLN A 119 2.57 8.76 -15.07
C GLN A 119 3.79 8.10 -14.41
N PHE A 120 4.24 8.64 -13.27
CA PHE A 120 5.30 8.01 -12.49
C PHE A 120 4.91 6.61 -12.03
N LEU A 121 3.67 6.40 -11.60
CA LEU A 121 3.15 5.09 -11.19
C LEU A 121 3.08 4.10 -12.36
N VAL A 122 2.68 4.52 -13.56
CA VAL A 122 2.78 3.70 -14.79
C VAL A 122 4.24 3.25 -15.02
N PHE A 123 5.20 4.18 -14.90
CA PHE A 123 6.61 3.85 -14.98
C PHE A 123 7.03 2.82 -13.91
N THR A 124 6.56 2.95 -12.67
CA THR A 124 6.86 1.97 -11.62
C THR A 124 6.37 0.56 -11.98
N GLN A 125 5.19 0.43 -12.59
CA GLN A 125 4.65 -0.86 -13.03
C GLN A 125 5.58 -1.52 -14.06
N HIS A 126 6.07 -0.73 -15.01
CA HIS A 126 6.98 -1.21 -16.04
C HIS A 126 8.30 -1.71 -15.44
N VAL A 127 8.91 -0.90 -14.55
CA VAL A 127 10.16 -1.28 -13.88
C VAL A 127 9.98 -2.51 -13.02
N GLN A 128 8.93 -2.57 -12.20
CA GLN A 128 8.64 -3.74 -11.35
C GLN A 128 8.47 -5.01 -12.19
N TYR A 129 7.70 -4.94 -13.28
CA TYR A 129 7.50 -6.08 -14.16
C TYR A 129 8.81 -6.52 -14.82
N ALA A 130 9.67 -5.59 -15.24
CA ALA A 130 10.98 -5.92 -15.81
C ALA A 130 11.94 -6.53 -14.76
N GLN A 131 12.11 -5.87 -13.61
CA GLN A 131 13.03 -6.28 -12.54
C GLN A 131 12.67 -7.62 -11.91
N THR A 132 11.37 -7.94 -11.87
CA THR A 132 10.88 -9.21 -11.32
C THR A 132 10.82 -10.32 -12.36
N SER A 133 11.47 -10.17 -13.51
CA SER A 133 11.42 -11.14 -14.61
C SER A 133 9.98 -11.47 -15.05
N LYS A 134 9.12 -10.45 -15.09
CA LYS A 134 7.72 -10.50 -15.54
C LYS A 134 6.78 -11.27 -14.60
N LEU A 135 7.14 -11.38 -13.32
CA LEU A 135 6.35 -12.14 -12.35
C LEU A 135 5.32 -11.28 -11.63
N VAL A 136 5.67 -10.05 -11.27
CA VAL A 136 4.79 -9.21 -10.44
C VAL A 136 5.00 -7.73 -10.70
N PHE A 137 3.91 -6.98 -10.59
CA PHE A 137 3.88 -5.53 -10.50
C PHE A 137 2.68 -5.13 -9.62
N ILE A 138 2.68 -3.90 -9.14
CA ILE A 138 1.55 -3.36 -8.37
C ILE A 138 0.56 -2.70 -9.33
N SER A 139 -0.73 -2.98 -9.18
CA SER A 139 -1.81 -2.27 -9.87
C SER A 139 -2.69 -1.53 -8.86
N ASP A 140 -3.75 -0.88 -9.34
CA ASP A 140 -4.78 -0.27 -8.50
C ASP A 140 -4.22 0.80 -7.53
N TYR A 141 -3.23 1.57 -7.99
CA TYR A 141 -2.66 2.65 -7.19
C TYR A 141 -3.70 3.72 -6.91
N GLN A 142 -3.88 4.03 -5.63
CA GLN A 142 -4.85 5.01 -5.14
C GLN A 142 -4.34 5.61 -3.83
N GLY A 143 -4.71 6.85 -3.52
CA GLY A 143 -4.20 7.55 -2.36
C GLY A 143 -4.16 9.06 -2.56
N LYS A 144 -3.07 9.70 -2.14
CA LYS A 144 -2.80 11.12 -2.27
C LYS A 144 -1.39 11.33 -2.85
N LEU A 145 -1.03 12.56 -3.21
CA LEU A 145 0.24 12.91 -3.85
C LEU A 145 1.52 12.47 -3.12
N SER A 146 1.45 12.04 -1.86
CA SER A 146 2.58 11.51 -1.09
C SER A 146 2.31 10.15 -0.42
N TYR A 147 1.10 9.61 -0.53
CA TYR A 147 0.65 8.41 0.18
C TYR A 147 -0.12 7.48 -0.76
N LEU A 148 0.22 6.20 -0.76
CA LEU A 148 -0.47 5.13 -1.46
C LEU A 148 -1.13 4.16 -0.46
#